data_AF-A0A2G6LU35-F1
#
_entry.id   AF-A0A2G6LU35-F1
#
_cell.length_a   1.000
_cell.length_b   1.000
_cell.length_c   1.000
_cell.angle_alpha   90.00
_cell.angle_beta   90.00
_cell.angle_gamma   90.00
#
_symmetry.space_group_name_H-M   'P 1'
#
loop_
_entity.id
_entity.type
_entity.pdbx_description
1 polymer ?
#
loop_
_entity_poly.entity_id
_entity_poly.type
_entity_poly.pdbx_seq_one_letter_code
_entity_poly.pdbx_strand_id
1 'polypeptide(L)'
;MTKTVMVVLISHRKNGAAKVQAVLTGWGCLIKTRLGIHEGVQESCSENGLLFLDLVGDKDRLLELERKLNVISGVTAKLIAMELDD
;
A
#
# COMPACT_ATOMS: atom_id res chain seq x y z
N MET A 1 2.69 6.56 21.91
CA MET A 1 2.23 5.35 21.14
C MET A 1 2.63 5.49 19.67
N THR A 2 3.22 4.47 19.03
CA THR A 2 3.63 4.54 17.60
C THR A 2 2.69 3.74 16.68
N LYS A 3 2.35 4.32 15.52
CA LYS A 3 1.59 3.68 14.44
C LYS A 3 2.30 3.86 13.11
N THR A 4 2.38 2.79 12.33
CA THR A 4 2.95 2.83 10.98
C THR A 4 1.93 2.36 9.97
N VAL A 5 1.71 3.17 8.94
CA VAL A 5 0.77 2.88 7.86
C VAL A 5 1.46 3.09 6.52
N MET A 6 0.93 2.46 5.48
CA MET A 6 1.36 2.71 4.11
C MET A 6 0.16 2.95 3.22
N VAL A 7 0.24 4.03 2.44
CA VAL A 7 -0.73 4.35 1.39
C VAL A 7 -0.12 3.97 0.05
N VAL A 8 -0.88 3.22 -0.76
CA VAL A 8 -0.44 2.76 -2.07
C VAL A 8 -1.46 3.18 -3.12
N LEU A 9 -1.02 3.98 -4.08
CA LEU A 9 -1.78 4.36 -5.27
C LEU A 9 -1.34 3.49 -6.44
N ILE A 10 -2.31 2.99 -7.22
CA ILE A 10 -2.09 2.09 -8.34
C ILE A 10 -2.81 2.67 -9.55
N SER A 11 -2.11 2.98 -10.63
CA SER A 11 -2.70 3.33 -11.93
C SER A 11 -2.83 2.11 -12.84
N HIS A 12 -3.74 2.20 -13.82
CA HIS A 12 -3.98 1.14 -14.82
C HIS A 12 -4.10 -0.25 -14.18
N ARG A 13 -5.06 -0.38 -13.26
CA ARG A 13 -5.25 -1.52 -12.33
C ARG A 13 -5.07 -2.91 -12.96
N LYS A 14 -5.45 -3.09 -14.23
CA LYS A 14 -5.37 -4.39 -14.93
C LYS A 14 -3.97 -5.02 -14.94
N ASN A 15 -2.90 -4.23 -15.02
CA ASN A 15 -1.52 -4.75 -15.12
C ASN A 15 -0.74 -4.66 -13.80
N GLY A 16 -0.98 -3.61 -13.00
CA GLY A 16 -0.27 -3.40 -11.73
C GLY A 16 -0.81 -4.25 -10.58
N ALA A 17 -2.11 -4.56 -10.56
CA ALA A 17 -2.76 -5.17 -9.40
C ALA A 17 -2.23 -6.58 -9.07
N ALA A 18 -1.98 -7.42 -10.07
CA ALA A 18 -1.47 -8.78 -9.83
C ALA A 18 -0.07 -8.76 -9.19
N LYS A 19 0.82 -7.87 -9.67
CA LYS A 19 2.16 -7.70 -9.11
C LYS A 19 2.12 -7.15 -7.69
N VAL A 20 1.28 -6.13 -7.45
CA VAL A 20 1.05 -5.59 -6.10
C VAL A 20 0.54 -6.68 -5.17
N GLN A 21 -0.44 -7.48 -5.60
CA GLN A 21 -0.98 -8.57 -4.79
C GLN A 21 0.09 -9.61 -4.46
N ALA A 22 0.92 -10.01 -5.42
CA ALA A 22 2.01 -10.96 -5.16
C ALA A 22 3.01 -10.43 -4.12
N VAL A 23 3.39 -9.14 -4.20
CA VAL A 23 4.22 -8.51 -3.18
C VAL A 23 3.52 -8.52 -1.82
N LEU A 24 2.26 -8.07 -1.72
CA LEU A 24 1.56 -8.03 -0.44
C LEU A 24 1.36 -9.42 0.18
N THR A 25 1.15 -10.46 -0.64
CA THR A 25 1.09 -11.85 -0.17
C THR A 25 2.43 -12.32 0.41
N GLY A 26 3.54 -12.05 -0.28
CA GLY A 26 4.88 -12.41 0.22
C GLY A 26 5.27 -11.67 1.51
N TRP A 27 4.67 -10.51 1.76
CA TRP A 27 4.94 -9.66 2.91
C TRP A 27 3.81 -9.68 3.96
N GLY A 28 2.90 -10.66 3.88
CA GLY A 28 1.67 -10.70 4.67
C GLY A 28 1.87 -10.64 6.19
N CYS A 29 2.99 -11.17 6.71
CA CYS A 29 3.30 -11.10 8.15
C CYS A 29 3.49 -9.67 8.69
N LEU A 30 3.73 -8.69 7.81
CA LEU A 30 3.88 -7.28 8.21
C LEU A 30 2.56 -6.50 8.13
N ILE A 31 1.49 -7.10 7.59
CA ILE A 31 0.24 -6.40 7.27
C ILE A 31 -0.84 -6.82 8.26
N LYS A 32 -1.23 -5.90 9.15
CA LYS A 32 -2.37 -6.09 10.06
C LYS A 32 -3.70 -5.90 9.38
N THR A 33 -3.77 -4.94 8.46
CA THR A 33 -5.01 -4.58 7.77
C THR A 33 -4.68 -4.14 6.36
N ARG A 34 -5.51 -4.59 5.41
CA ARG A 34 -5.43 -4.21 3.99
C ARG A 34 -6.80 -3.71 3.56
N LEU A 35 -6.93 -2.40 3.34
CA LEU A 35 -8.17 -1.76 2.91
C LEU A 35 -8.02 -1.23 1.47
N GLY A 36 -8.76 -1.82 0.53
CA GLY A 36 -8.88 -1.29 -0.82
C GLY A 36 -9.98 -0.24 -0.89
N ILE A 37 -9.65 0.94 -1.40
CA ILE A 37 -10.56 2.06 -1.57
C ILE A 37 -10.71 2.31 -3.08
N HIS A 38 -11.94 2.29 -3.56
CA HIS A 38 -12.26 2.57 -4.95
C HIS A 38 -12.96 3.93 -5.04
N GLU A 39 -12.42 4.84 -5.85
CA GLU A 39 -13.13 6.07 -6.20
C GLU A 39 -14.23 5.75 -7.20
N GLY A 40 -15.48 5.76 -6.72
CA GLY A 40 -16.66 5.65 -7.56
C GLY A 40 -17.49 6.91 -7.45
N VAL A 41 -17.27 7.88 -8.35
CA VAL A 41 -18.28 8.89 -8.66
C VAL A 41 -18.08 9.36 -10.12
N GLN A 42 -19.12 9.15 -10.96
CA GLN A 42 -19.28 9.56 -12.36
C GLN A 42 -18.72 8.61 -13.44
N GLU A 43 -19.65 7.82 -14.01
CA GLU A 43 -19.74 7.10 -15.31
C GLU A 43 -18.53 6.46 -16.01
N SER A 44 -17.29 6.74 -15.62
CA SER A 44 -16.08 6.07 -16.08
C SER A 44 -15.45 5.38 -14.89
N CYS A 45 -15.30 4.06 -14.95
CA CYS A 45 -14.55 3.30 -13.97
C CYS A 45 -13.13 3.88 -13.90
N SER A 46 -12.80 4.58 -12.80
CA SER A 46 -11.45 5.08 -12.57
C SER A 46 -10.48 3.90 -12.68
N GLU A 47 -9.50 4.00 -13.58
CA GLU A 47 -8.47 2.96 -13.74
C GLU A 47 -7.48 2.93 -12.57
N ASN A 48 -7.66 3.83 -11.60
CA ASN A 48 -6.81 4.00 -10.44
C ASN A 48 -7.44 3.34 -9.20
N GLY A 49 -6.59 2.82 -8.32
CA GLY A 49 -6.98 2.21 -7.06
C GLY A 49 -6.13 2.74 -5.91
N LEU A 50 -6.76 2.92 -4.75
CA LEU A 50 -6.09 3.31 -3.52
C LEU A 50 -6.10 2.15 -2.53
N LEU A 51 -4.99 1.95 -1.83
CA LEU A 51 -4.85 0.94 -0.80
C LEU A 51 -4.28 1.58 0.46
N PHE A 52 -4.85 1.23 1.61
CA PHE A 52 -4.33 1.57 2.91
C PHE A 52 -3.90 0.30 3.65
N LEU A 53 -2.70 0.32 4.19
CA LEU A 53 -2.10 -0.76 4.96
C LEU A 53 -1.81 -0.30 6.39
N ASP A 54 -2.33 -1.02 7.38
CA ASP A 54 -1.82 -0.96 8.76
C ASP A 54 -0.68 -1.97 8.90
N LEU A 55 0.48 -1.53 9.36
CA LEU A 55 1.73 -2.27 9.29
C LEU A 55 2.36 -2.52 10.66
N VAL A 56 3.10 -3.62 10.75
CA VAL A 56 3.93 -3.98 11.91
C VAL A 56 5.24 -4.63 11.51
N GLY A 57 6.16 -4.61 12.47
CA GLY A 57 7.47 -5.23 12.36
C GLY A 57 8.57 -4.20 12.19
N ASP A 58 9.74 -4.67 11.78
CA ASP A 58 10.96 -3.88 11.76
C ASP A 58 10.92 -2.82 10.66
N LYS A 59 11.39 -1.61 10.99
CA LYS A 59 11.41 -0.45 10.07
C LYS A 59 12.08 -0.78 8.73
N ASP A 60 13.19 -1.50 8.74
CA ASP A 60 13.94 -1.85 7.52
C ASP A 60 13.11 -2.75 6.59
N ARG A 61 12.34 -3.67 7.18
CA ARG A 61 11.43 -4.54 6.43
C ARG A 61 10.26 -3.75 5.83
N LEU A 62 9.74 -2.75 6.55
CA LEU A 62 8.69 -1.87 6.05
C LEU A 62 9.19 -0.96 4.91
N LEU A 63 10.42 -0.45 5.01
CA LEU A 63 11.08 0.30 3.94
C LEU A 63 11.38 -0.57 2.72
N GLU A 64 11.75 -1.84 2.92
CA GLU A 64 11.93 -2.77 1.81
C GLU A 64 10.59 -3.04 1.10
N LEU A 65 9.50 -3.28 1.85
CA LEU A 65 8.15 -3.42 1.28
C LEU A 65 7.77 -2.19 0.44
N GLU A 66 8.01 -0.98 0.96
CA GLU A 66 7.76 0.28 0.24
C GLU A 66 8.54 0.33 -1.09
N ARG A 67 9.84 0.01 -1.06
CA ARG A 67 10.69 -0.04 -2.26
C ARG A 67 10.21 -1.07 -3.27
N LYS A 68 9.86 -2.28 -2.83
CA LYS A 68 9.37 -3.35 -3.70
C LYS A 68 8.08 -2.95 -4.42
N LEU A 69 7.18 -2.24 -3.75
CA LEU A 69 5.97 -1.71 -4.35
C LEU A 69 6.28 -0.60 -5.36
N ASN A 70 7.18 0.33 -5.02
CA ASN A 70 7.56 1.46 -5.90
C ASN A 70 8.34 1.06 -7.17
N VAL A 71 8.91 -0.16 -7.23
CA VAL A 71 9.53 -0.70 -8.46
C VAL A 71 8.47 -1.14 -9.49
N ILE A 72 7.22 -1.34 -9.06
CA ILE A 72 6.14 -1.73 -9.97
C ILE A 72 5.70 -0.48 -10.75
N SER A 73 5.81 -0.53 -12.08
CA SER A 73 5.32 0.54 -12.96
C SER A 73 3.84 0.86 -12.68
N GLY A 74 3.53 2.13 -12.51
CA GLY A 74 2.18 2.61 -12.18
C GLY A 74 1.81 2.47 -10.71
N VAL A 75 2.77 2.21 -9.81
CA VAL A 75 2.53 2.14 -8.37
C VAL A 75 3.31 3.23 -7.66
N THR A 76 2.68 3.87 -6.68
CA THR A 76 3.34 4.76 -5.73
C THR A 76 2.93 4.35 -4.32
N ALA A 77 3.91 3.99 -3.50
CA ALA A 77 3.74 3.66 -2.09
C ALA A 77 4.44 4.69 -1.21
N LYS A 78 3.79 5.07 -0.10
CA LYS A 78 4.33 5.99 0.91
C LYS A 78 4.13 5.42 2.30
N LEU A 79 5.22 5.22 3.02
CA LEU A 79 5.26 4.82 4.43
C LEU A 79 5.16 6.05 5.33
N ILE A 80 4.27 5.98 6.33
CA ILE A 80 4.05 7.04 7.30
C ILE A 80 4.15 6.41 8.69
N ALA A 81 5.02 6.95 9.53
CA ALA A 81 5.10 6.63 10.95
C ALA A 81 4.65 7.85 11.76
N MET A 82 3.81 7.62 12.75
CA MET A 82 3.28 8.64 13.65
C MET A 82 3.48 8.21 15.09
N GLU A 83 3.81 9.17 15.94
CA GLU A 83 4.01 8.99 17.36
C GLU A 83 3.14 10.03 18.09
N LEU A 84 2.47 9.60 19.15
CA LEU A 84 1.86 10.51 20.11
C LEU A 84 2.91 10.85 21.17
N ASP A 85 3.14 12.14 21.37
CA ASP A 85 3.83 12.66 22.55
C ASP A 85 2.87 12.53 23.74
N ASP A 86 3.36 11.95 24.84
CA ASP A 86 2.57 11.80 26.07
C ASP A 86 2.37 13.15 26.78
#